data_AF-A0A2D6MG22-F1
#
_entry.id   AF-A0A2D6MG22-F1
#
_cell.length_a   1.000
_cell.length_b   1.000
_cell.length_c   1.000
_cell.angle_alpha   90.00
_cell.angle_beta   90.00
_cell.angle_gamma   90.00
#
_symmetry.space_group_name_H-M   'P 1'
#
loop_
_entity.id
_entity.type
_entity.pdbx_description
1 polymer ?
#
loop_
_entity_poly.entity_id
_entity_poly.type
_entity_poly.pdbx_seq_one_letter_code
_entity_poly.pdbx_strand_id
1 'polypeptide(L)'
;MTIAIQQKNGDLIGVSFSDVMAQADASVTTPAVNVGLPATAAKYQLIGAAANINVTVPAPTAATAGLSFWISETANTNTITILDGNAVTICDAFQNQARFVICDGTAWFIGSFV
;
A
#
# COMPACT_ATOMS: atom_id res chain seq x y z
N MET A 1 -15.95 10.20 19.81
CA MET A 1 -16.77 8.99 19.60
C MET A 1 -15.96 7.82 20.13
N THR A 2 -16.39 7.17 21.21
CA THR A 2 -15.64 6.08 21.85
C THR A 2 -16.25 4.76 21.39
N ILE A 3 -15.48 3.96 20.66
CA ILE A 3 -15.89 2.61 20.27
C ILE A 3 -15.38 1.66 21.35
N ALA A 4 -16.28 0.93 22.00
CA ALA A 4 -15.92 -0.12 22.94
C ALA A 4 -15.95 -1.47 22.22
N ILE A 5 -14.81 -2.16 22.14
CA ILE A 5 -14.73 -3.53 21.65
C ILE A 5 -14.59 -4.43 22.89
N GLN A 6 -15.62 -5.21 23.19
CA GLN A 6 -15.56 -6.22 24.26
C GLN A 6 -15.00 -7.52 23.68
N GLN A 7 -13.97 -8.10 24.32
CA GLN A 7 -13.59 -9.48 24.03
C GLN A 7 -14.61 -10.44 24.68
N LYS A 8 -14.70 -11.66 24.14
CA LYS A 8 -15.68 -12.71 24.53
C LYS A 8 -15.62 -13.10 26.02
N ASN A 9 -14.53 -12.78 26.70
CA ASN A 9 -14.24 -13.01 28.12
C ASN A 9 -14.58 -11.82 29.04
N GLY A 10 -15.13 -10.71 28.53
CA GLY A 10 -15.67 -9.61 29.34
C GLY A 10 -14.66 -8.56 29.79
N ASP A 11 -13.37 -8.71 29.46
CA ASP A 11 -12.38 -7.66 29.72
C ASP A 11 -12.50 -6.53 28.69
N LEU A 12 -12.62 -5.30 29.20
CA LEU A 12 -12.55 -4.08 28.41
C LEU A 12 -11.07 -3.77 28.13
N ILE A 13 -10.57 -4.15 26.95
CA ILE A 13 -9.30 -3.61 26.48
C ILE A 13 -9.56 -2.17 26.05
N GLY A 14 -8.92 -1.23 26.73
CA GLY A 14 -8.82 0.15 26.25
C GLY A 14 -7.93 0.21 25.02
N VAL A 15 -8.43 -0.29 23.88
CA VAL A 15 -7.82 0.00 22.59
C VAL A 15 -8.07 1.47 22.31
N SER A 16 -7.01 2.26 22.21
CA SER A 16 -7.15 3.63 21.75
C SER A 16 -7.67 3.60 20.31
N PHE A 17 -8.36 4.66 19.86
CA PHE A 17 -8.74 4.75 18.45
C PHE A 17 -7.52 4.62 17.53
N SER A 18 -6.35 5.09 17.98
CA SER A 18 -5.06 4.87 17.33
C SER A 18 -4.66 3.40 17.22
N ASP A 19 -4.99 2.55 18.19
CA ASP A 19 -4.68 1.11 18.14
C ASP A 19 -5.61 0.36 17.17
N VAL A 20 -6.89 0.77 17.09
CA VAL A 20 -7.82 0.26 16.05
C VAL A 20 -7.39 0.75 14.66
N MET A 21 -6.91 1.99 14.57
CA MET A 21 -6.31 2.54 13.36
C MET A 21 -4.89 2.01 13.11
N ALA A 22 -4.26 1.25 14.01
CA ALA A 22 -3.03 0.50 13.69
C ALA A 22 -3.33 -0.72 12.79
N GLN A 23 -4.60 -1.15 12.73
CA GLN A 23 -5.13 -1.99 11.65
C GLN A 23 -5.35 -1.21 10.34
N ALA A 24 -4.89 0.06 10.25
CA ALA A 24 -4.94 0.89 9.03
C ALA A 24 -3.69 0.76 8.14
N ASP A 25 -2.94 -0.34 8.26
CA ASP A 25 -1.87 -0.66 7.31
C ASP A 25 -2.40 -1.24 5.99
N ALA A 26 -3.71 -1.40 5.83
CA ALA A 26 -4.35 -1.81 4.58
C ALA A 26 -5.28 -0.72 4.01
N SER A 27 -5.15 -0.47 2.71
CA SER A 27 -6.04 0.38 1.92
C SER A 27 -6.69 -0.47 0.83
N VAL A 28 -8.00 -0.31 0.63
CA VAL A 28 -8.76 -0.98 -0.45
C VAL A 28 -9.39 0.09 -1.33
N THR A 29 -9.08 0.11 -2.63
CA THR A 29 -9.58 1.13 -3.56
C THR A 29 -9.84 0.57 -4.96
N THR A 30 -10.71 1.23 -5.74
CA THR A 30 -11.00 0.89 -7.14
C THR A 30 -10.85 2.10 -8.07
N PRO A 31 -9.62 2.64 -8.20
CA PRO A 31 -9.35 3.86 -8.96
C PRO A 31 -9.53 3.68 -10.47
N ALA A 32 -10.01 4.72 -11.14
CA ALA A 32 -10.04 4.85 -12.61
C ALA A 32 -8.99 5.86 -13.14
N VAL A 33 -8.18 6.43 -12.24
CA VAL A 33 -7.16 7.44 -12.51
C VAL A 33 -5.88 7.09 -11.74
N ASN A 34 -4.76 7.69 -12.13
CA ASN A 34 -3.47 7.49 -11.47
C ASN A 34 -3.54 7.84 -9.98
N VAL A 35 -2.81 7.08 -9.16
CA VAL A 35 -2.80 7.21 -7.69
C VAL A 35 -1.38 7.52 -7.22
N GLY A 36 -1.25 8.52 -6.34
CA GLY A 36 0.00 8.78 -5.61
C GLY A 36 -0.08 8.24 -4.19
N LEU A 37 0.91 7.44 -3.79
CA LEU A 37 1.05 6.93 -2.43
C LEU A 37 2.03 7.81 -1.65
N PRO A 38 1.60 8.59 -0.65
CA PRO A 38 2.52 9.28 0.25
C PRO A 38 3.29 8.29 1.13
N ALA A 39 4.41 8.73 1.72
CA ALA A 39 5.19 7.90 2.64
C ALA A 39 4.40 7.43 3.89
N THR A 40 3.32 8.12 4.22
CA THR A 40 2.38 7.81 5.31
C THR A 40 1.22 6.91 4.88
N ALA A 41 1.17 6.48 3.61
CA ALA A 41 0.12 5.58 3.15
C ALA A 41 0.23 4.21 3.82
N ALA A 42 -0.90 3.52 3.89
CA ALA A 42 -0.98 2.12 4.31
C ALA A 42 0.06 1.26 3.56
N LYS A 43 0.71 0.33 4.25
CA LYS A 43 1.72 -0.55 3.64
C LYS A 43 1.12 -1.50 2.61
N TYR A 44 -0.05 -2.04 2.89
CA TYR A 44 -0.79 -2.95 2.03
C TYR A 44 -1.81 -2.15 1.21
N GLN A 45 -1.71 -2.26 -0.11
CA GLN A 45 -2.57 -1.59 -1.07
C GLN A 45 -3.30 -2.68 -1.87
N LEU A 46 -4.59 -2.85 -1.61
CA LEU A 46 -5.47 -3.68 -2.41
C LEU A 46 -6.17 -2.76 -3.40
N ILE A 47 -5.73 -2.81 -4.64
CA ILE A 47 -6.23 -1.93 -5.70
C ILE A 47 -6.99 -2.81 -6.68
N GLY A 48 -8.21 -2.40 -7.03
CA GLY A 48 -8.99 -2.99 -8.11
C GLY A 48 -9.10 -1.98 -9.24
N ALA A 49 -8.05 -1.80 -10.03
CA ALA A 49 -7.95 -0.69 -10.98
C ALA A 49 -9.02 -0.79 -12.08
N ALA A 50 -9.93 0.18 -12.18
CA ALA A 50 -11.01 0.18 -13.17
C ALA A 50 -10.55 0.52 -14.60
N ALA A 51 -9.31 0.97 -14.75
CA ALA A 51 -8.60 1.19 -16.01
C ALA A 51 -7.10 0.90 -15.81
N ASN A 52 -6.30 0.93 -16.89
CA ASN A 52 -4.85 0.97 -16.75
C ASN A 52 -4.44 2.26 -16.05
N ILE A 53 -3.68 2.15 -14.97
CA ILE A 53 -3.28 3.31 -14.15
C ILE A 53 -1.83 3.20 -13.72
N ASN A 54 -1.28 4.35 -13.36
CA ASN A 54 -0.02 4.43 -12.64
C ASN A 54 -0.28 4.54 -11.14
N VAL A 55 0.47 3.78 -10.35
CA VAL A 55 0.59 3.95 -8.90
C VAL A 55 2.00 4.47 -8.62
N THR A 56 2.08 5.70 -8.16
CA THR A 56 3.36 6.37 -7.88
C THR A 56 3.70 6.28 -6.40
N VAL A 57 4.79 5.60 -6.07
CA VAL A 57 5.39 5.62 -4.72
C VAL A 57 6.30 6.85 -4.55
N PRO A 58 6.69 7.23 -3.32
CA PRO A 58 7.53 8.40 -3.11
C PRO A 58 8.86 8.35 -3.88
N ALA A 59 9.43 9.50 -4.20
CA ALA A 59 10.78 9.56 -4.79
C ALA A 59 11.82 8.97 -3.82
N PRO A 60 12.78 8.17 -4.31
CA PRO A 60 13.80 7.58 -3.45
C PRO A 60 14.73 8.67 -2.90
N THR A 61 14.75 8.80 -1.57
CA THR A 61 15.63 9.70 -0.83
C THR A 61 16.02 9.06 0.50
N ALA A 62 16.99 9.62 1.21
CA ALA A 62 17.34 9.14 2.56
C ALA A 62 16.13 9.10 3.53
N ALA A 63 15.11 9.95 3.34
CA ALA A 63 13.90 9.97 4.16
C ALA A 63 12.92 8.82 3.84
N THR A 64 13.03 8.19 2.67
CA THR A 64 12.21 7.05 2.26
C THR A 64 12.96 5.73 2.37
N ALA A 65 14.20 5.73 2.86
CA ALA A 65 14.96 4.50 3.12
C ALA A 65 14.20 3.61 4.12
N GLY A 66 14.04 2.33 3.78
CA GLY A 66 13.27 1.36 4.56
C GLY A 66 11.75 1.45 4.36
N LEU A 67 11.25 2.39 3.53
CA LEU A 67 9.86 2.40 3.12
C LEU A 67 9.57 1.20 2.22
N SER A 68 8.39 0.62 2.38
CA SER A 68 7.94 -0.55 1.63
C SER A 68 6.45 -0.51 1.39
N PHE A 69 6.00 -1.08 0.28
CA PHE A 69 4.59 -1.26 -0.05
C PHE A 69 4.34 -2.64 -0.64
N TRP A 70 3.19 -3.20 -0.30
CA TRP A 70 2.64 -4.41 -0.89
C TRP A 70 1.43 -4.03 -1.73
N ILE A 71 1.59 -3.95 -3.05
CA ILE A 71 0.56 -3.47 -3.98
C ILE A 71 -0.01 -4.66 -4.73
N SER A 72 -1.28 -4.94 -4.53
CA SER A 72 -2.01 -6.03 -5.18
C SER A 72 -3.06 -5.48 -6.14
N GLU A 73 -3.09 -5.98 -7.37
CA GLU A 73 -4.25 -5.82 -8.25
C GLU A 73 -5.24 -6.95 -7.97
N THR A 74 -6.49 -6.58 -7.65
CA THR A 74 -7.45 -7.48 -6.97
C THR A 74 -8.75 -7.73 -7.71
N ALA A 75 -9.09 -6.94 -8.74
CA ALA A 75 -10.46 -6.99 -9.28
C ALA A 75 -10.59 -6.97 -10.80
N ASN A 76 -9.61 -6.43 -11.54
CA ASN A 76 -9.79 -6.16 -12.97
C ASN A 76 -8.66 -6.74 -13.85
N THR A 77 -8.91 -6.86 -15.16
CA THR A 77 -7.89 -7.28 -16.16
C THR A 77 -6.92 -6.14 -16.53
N ASN A 78 -6.92 -5.05 -15.77
CA ASN A 78 -6.13 -3.87 -16.04
C ASN A 78 -4.74 -3.99 -15.42
N THR A 79 -3.80 -3.24 -15.97
CA THR A 79 -2.44 -3.17 -15.47
C THR A 79 -2.29 -1.99 -14.51
N ILE A 80 -1.68 -2.25 -13.36
CA ILE A 80 -1.10 -1.21 -12.51
C ILE A 80 0.38 -1.10 -12.85
N THR A 81 0.80 0.04 -13.39
CA THR A 81 2.22 0.36 -13.54
C THR A 81 2.71 1.11 -12.30
N ILE A 82 3.64 0.50 -11.56
CA ILE A 82 4.19 1.06 -10.34
C ILE A 82 5.40 1.92 -10.70
N LEU A 83 5.32 3.21 -10.40
CA LEU A 83 6.34 4.20 -10.69
C LEU A 83 6.95 4.75 -9.40
N ASP A 84 8.19 5.21 -9.44
CA ASP A 84 8.72 6.09 -8.39
C ASP A 84 8.24 7.54 -8.56
N GLY A 85 8.54 8.39 -7.57
CA GLY A 85 8.19 9.81 -7.59
C GLY A 85 8.87 10.63 -8.70
N ASN A 86 9.82 10.04 -9.44
CA ASN A 86 10.47 10.62 -10.61
C ASN A 86 9.89 10.08 -11.93
N ALA A 87 8.77 9.35 -11.86
CA ALA A 87 8.10 8.68 -12.99
C ALA A 87 8.93 7.57 -13.66
N VAL A 88 9.89 6.97 -12.94
CA VAL A 88 10.62 5.79 -13.39
C VAL A 88 9.79 4.56 -13.11
N THR A 89 9.58 3.71 -14.11
CA THR A 89 8.89 2.42 -13.92
C THR A 89 9.73 1.49 -13.06
N ILE A 90 9.12 1.02 -11.97
CA ILE A 90 9.68 0.00 -11.09
C ILE A 90 9.25 -1.37 -11.60
N CYS A 91 7.93 -1.57 -11.74
CA CYS A 91 7.35 -2.82 -12.24
C CYS A 91 5.85 -2.68 -12.56
N ASP A 92 5.28 -3.70 -13.19
CA ASP A 92 3.84 -3.83 -13.40
C ASP A 92 3.23 -4.90 -12.49
N ALA A 93 2.03 -4.65 -11.98
CA ALA A 93 1.15 -5.63 -11.36
C ALA A 93 -0.04 -5.92 -12.30
N PHE A 94 -0.19 -7.20 -12.67
CA PHE A 94 -1.32 -7.68 -13.48
C PHE A 94 -2.43 -8.23 -12.57
N GLN A 95 -3.58 -8.57 -13.17
CA GLN A 95 -4.70 -9.20 -12.45
C GLN A 95 -4.24 -10.32 -11.51
N ASN A 96 -4.68 -10.24 -10.26
CA ASN A 96 -4.38 -11.19 -9.18
C ASN A 96 -2.88 -11.34 -8.87
N GLN A 97 -2.07 -10.33 -9.19
CA GLN A 97 -0.67 -10.27 -8.79
C GLN A 97 -0.44 -9.22 -7.71
N ALA A 98 0.51 -9.53 -6.84
CA ALA A 98 1.03 -8.60 -5.87
C ALA A 98 2.51 -8.28 -6.14
N ARG A 99 2.89 -7.04 -5.87
CA ARG A 99 4.26 -6.55 -5.94
C ARG A 99 4.65 -6.00 -4.58
N PHE A 100 5.75 -6.53 -4.06
CA PHE A 100 6.39 -5.98 -2.89
C PHE A 100 7.54 -5.09 -3.35
N VAL A 101 7.49 -3.81 -3.01
CA VAL A 101 8.52 -2.83 -3.37
C VAL A 101 9.16 -2.26 -2.10
N ILE A 102 10.48 -2.13 -2.08
CA ILE A 102 11.26 -1.56 -0.97
C ILE A 102 12.18 -0.46 -1.51
N CYS A 103 12.34 0.61 -0.75
CA CYS A 103 13.30 1.67 -1.02
C CYS A 103 14.53 1.57 -0.11
N ASP A 104 15.74 1.66 -0.68
CA ASP A 104 17.00 1.73 0.09
C ASP A 104 17.46 3.17 0.38
N GLY A 105 16.69 4.15 -0.09
CA GLY A 105 16.99 5.58 -0.01
C GLY A 105 17.64 6.17 -1.27
N THR A 106 17.94 5.33 -2.26
CA THR A 106 18.51 5.72 -3.56
C THR A 106 17.70 5.22 -4.75
N ALA A 107 17.09 4.04 -4.63
CA ALA A 107 16.21 3.46 -5.63
C ALA A 107 15.10 2.62 -4.98
N TRP A 108 14.13 2.23 -5.81
CA TRP A 108 13.11 1.24 -5.47
C TRP A 108 13.44 -0.10 -6.12
N PHE A 109 13.22 -1.19 -5.38
CA PHE A 109 13.47 -2.55 -5.84
C PHE A 109 12.21 -3.39 -5.65
N ILE A 110 12.04 -4.40 -6.50
CA ILE A 110 11.04 -5.45 -6.28
C ILE A 110 11.65 -6.46 -5.30
N GLY A 111 11.05 -6.63 -4.13
CA GLY A 111 11.43 -7.70 -3.22
C GLY A 111 10.97 -9.05 -3.75
N SER A 112 11.87 -10.03 -3.82
CA SER A 112 11.54 -11.44 -4.05
C SER A 112 11.65 -12.22 -2.74
N PHE A 113 10.72 -13.14 -2.52
CA PHE A 113 10.85 -14.17 -1.49
C PHE A 113 11.36 -15.43 -2.18
N VAL A 114 12.55 -15.90 -1.80
CA VAL A 114 13.11 -17.20 -2.19
C VAL A 114 12.83 -18.24 -1.12
#